data_AF-A0A8J7E2R4-F1
#
_entry.id   AF-A0A8J7E2R4-F1
#
_cell.length_a   1.000
_cell.length_b   1.000
_cell.length_c   1.000
_cell.angle_alpha   90.00
_cell.angle_beta   90.00
_cell.angle_gamma   90.00
#
_symmetry.space_group_name_H-M   'P 1'
#
loop_
_entity.id
_entity.type
_entity.pdbx_description
1 polymer ?
#
loop_
_entity_poly.entity_id
_entity_poly.type
_entity_poly.pdbx_seq_one_letter_code
_entity_poly.pdbx_strand_id
1 'polypeptide(L)' 'MKKPLLVLTATITSISAATSIYLATLENPTDIQKQLSTTVNSISVAGTTAIFGLLDDNSDDSNVT' A
#
# COMPACT_ATOMS: atom_id res chain seq x y z
N MET A 1 -12.94 15.60 -1.63
CA MET A 1 -11.80 15.38 -0.70
C MET A 1 -11.01 14.08 -0.97
N LYS A 2 -11.25 13.36 -2.07
CA LYS A 2 -10.68 12.01 -2.32
C LYS A 2 -9.21 12.01 -2.79
N LYS A 3 -8.76 13.08 -3.47
CA LYS A 3 -7.37 13.22 -3.97
C LYS A 3 -6.27 13.13 -2.89
N PRO A 4 -6.32 13.90 -1.77
CA PRO A 4 -5.30 13.77 -0.72
C PRO A 4 -5.32 12.39 -0.04
N LEU A 5 -6.48 11.75 0.05
CA LEU A 5 -6.60 10.38 0.58
C LEU A 5 -5.94 9.36 -0.37
N LEU A 6 -6.15 9.48 -1.68
CA LEU A 6 -5.50 8.64 -2.69
C LEU A 6 -3.97 8.78 -2.64
N VAL A 7 -3.46 10.01 -2.54
CA VAL A 7 -2.02 10.28 -2.43
C VAL A 7 -1.44 9.68 -1.15
N LEU A 8 -2.13 9.83 -0.01
CA LEU A 8 -1.71 9.25 1.25
C LEU A 8 -1.65 7.71 1.18
N THR A 9 -2.71 7.07 0.69
CA THR A 9 -2.78 5.61 0.55
C THR A 9 -1.70 5.10 -0.40
N ALA A 10 -1.47 5.76 -1.54
CA ALA A 10 -0.40 5.41 -2.47
C ALA A 10 0.99 5.51 -1.83
N THR A 11 1.23 6.55 -1.04
CA THR A 11 2.51 6.75 -0.34
C THR A 11 2.76 5.63 0.68
N ILE A 12 1.80 5.36 1.57
CA ILE A 12 1.92 4.31 2.58
C ILE A 12 2.12 2.93 1.93
N THR A 13 1.38 2.65 0.86
CA THR A 13 1.48 1.40 0.08
C THR A 13 2.89 1.22 -0.47
N SER A 14 3.42 2.25 -1.14
CA SER A 14 4.74 2.20 -1.77
C SER A 14 5.88 1.99 -0.76
N ILE A 15 5.85 2.70 0.38
CA ILE A 15 6.84 2.55 1.45
C ILE A 15 6.77 1.16 2.06
N SER A 16 5.55 0.63 2.26
CA SER A 16 5.34 -0.69 2.83
C SER A 16 5.85 -1.79 1.89
N ALA A 17 5.58 -1.67 0.58
CA ALA A 17 6.11 -2.58 -0.43
C ALA A 17 7.65 -2.57 -0.46
N ALA A 18 8.27 -1.38 -0.48
CA ALA A 18 9.73 -1.24 -0.47
C ALA A 18 10.36 -1.85 0.80
N THR A 19 9.76 -1.61 1.96
CA THR A 19 10.23 -2.17 3.24
C THR A 19 10.10 -3.69 3.25
N SER A 20 9.02 -4.24 2.69
CA SER A 20 8.79 -5.69 2.62
C SER A 20 9.87 -6.37 1.77
N ILE A 21 10.15 -5.80 0.59
CA ILE A 21 11.19 -6.27 -0.33
C ILE A 21 12.57 -6.21 0.35
N TYR A 22 12.91 -5.09 0.98
CA TYR A 22 14.19 -4.95 1.68
C TYR A 22 14.37 -6.03 2.76
N LEU A 23 13.36 -6.24 3.60
CA LEU A 23 13.41 -7.25 4.65
C LEU A 23 13.49 -8.68 4.08
N ALA A 24 12.90 -8.93 2.92
CA ALA A 24 12.98 -10.22 2.22
C ALA A 24 14.37 -10.52 1.64
N THR A 25 15.20 -9.49 1.40
CA THR A 25 16.58 -9.64 0.90
C THR A 25 17.62 -9.87 1.99
N LEU A 26 17.24 -9.80 3.26
CA LEU A 26 18.17 -10.04 4.38
C LEU A 26 18.56 -11.51 4.45
N GLU A 27 19.86 -11.79 4.60
CA GLU A 27 20.40 -13.15 4.62
C GLU A 27 20.04 -13.92 5.90
N ASN A 28 19.92 -13.22 7.03
CA ASN A 28 19.52 -13.79 8.33
C ASN A 28 18.57 -12.83 9.09
N PRO A 29 17.29 -12.74 8.67
CA PRO A 29 16.34 -11.84 9.32
C PRO A 29 15.95 -12.37 10.69
N THR A 30 15.94 -11.47 11.68
CA THR A 30 15.39 -11.74 13.02
C THR A 30 13.87 -12.00 12.95
N ASP A 31 13.31 -12.60 14.00
CA ASP A 31 11.86 -12.87 14.04
C ASP A 31 11.02 -11.59 13.94
N ILE A 32 11.50 -10.48 14.52
CA ILE A 32 10.86 -9.16 14.40
C ILE A 32 10.88 -8.68 12.94
N GLN A 33 11.98 -8.89 12.21
CA GLN A 33 12.09 -8.50 10.80
C GLN A 33 11.16 -9.34 9.91
N LYS A 34 10.95 -10.63 10.23
CA LYS A 34 9.98 -11.48 9.54
C LYS A 34 8.54 -11.05 9.80
N GLN A 35 8.20 -10.75 11.04
CA GLN A 35 6.87 -10.22 11.41
C GLN A 35 6.61 -8.86 10.75
N LEU A 36 7.61 -7.98 10.76
CA LEU A 36 7.52 -6.69 10.11
C LEU A 36 7.31 -6.86 8.60
N SER A 37 8.10 -7.71 7.94
CA SER A 37 7.95 -8.02 6.50
C SER A 37 6.54 -8.50 6.15
N THR A 38 5.97 -9.40 6.96
CA THR A 38 4.60 -9.91 6.78
C THR A 38 3.56 -8.79 6.96
N THR A 39 3.78 -7.91 7.94
CA THR A 39 2.89 -6.78 8.24
C THR A 39 2.90 -5.77 7.10
N VAL A 40 4.09 -5.35 6.65
CA VAL A 40 4.22 -4.35 5.58
C VAL A 40 3.77 -4.92 4.22
N ASN A 41 3.90 -6.23 3.99
CA ASN A 41 3.29 -6.88 2.83
C ASN A 41 1.76 -6.79 2.87
N SER A 42 1.15 -7.06 4.03
CA SER A 42 -0.31 -6.96 4.22
C SER A 42 -0.81 -5.53 4.01
N ILE A 43 -0.07 -4.52 4.52
CA ILE A 43 -0.38 -3.10 4.27
C ILE A 43 -0.29 -2.79 2.78
N SER A 44 0.71 -3.30 2.07
CA SER A 44 0.85 -3.10 0.63
C SER A 44 -0.33 -3.67 -0.16
N VAL A 45 -0.78 -4.90 0.16
CA VAL A 45 -1.93 -5.53 -0.50
C VAL A 45 -3.23 -4.77 -0.21
N ALA A 46 -3.48 -4.44 1.06
CA ALA A 46 -4.65 -3.67 1.46
C ALA A 46 -4.66 -2.27 0.86
N GLY A 47 -3.52 -1.59 0.88
CA GLY A 47 -3.33 -0.28 0.30
C GLY A 47 -3.52 -0.28 -1.22
N THR A 48 -3.01 -1.29 -1.93
CA THR A 48 -3.25 -1.49 -3.36
C THR A 48 -4.74 -1.69 -3.65
N THR A 49 -5.42 -2.52 -2.86
CA THR A 49 -6.88 -2.73 -2.98
C THR A 49 -7.65 -1.43 -2.76
N ALA A 50 -7.26 -0.65 -1.75
CA ALA A 50 -7.87 0.64 -1.45
C ALA A 50 -7.59 1.67 -2.56
N ILE A 51 -6.40 1.68 -3.17
CA ILE A 51 -6.08 2.55 -4.31
C ILE A 51 -7.01 2.23 -5.48
N PHE A 52 -7.18 0.95 -5.84
CA PHE A 52 -8.07 0.57 -6.93
C PHE A 52 -9.53 0.89 -6.62
N GLY A 53 -10.00 0.63 -5.40
CA GLY A 53 -11.35 1.03 -4.99
C GLY A 53 -11.56 2.54 -5.03
N LEU A 54 -10.56 3.33 -4.61
CA LEU A 54 -10.61 4.79 -4.70
C LEU A 54 -10.55 5.30 -6.14
N LEU A 55 -9.83 4.63 -7.05
CA LEU A 55 -9.77 5.01 -8.47
C LEU A 55 -11.08 4.69 -9.20
N ASP A 56 -11.69 3.54 -8.92
CA ASP A 56 -12.99 3.15 -9.45
C ASP A 56 -14.08 4.16 -9.03
N ASP A 57 -14.11 4.50 -7.74
CA ASP A 57 -15.03 5.48 -7.16
C ASP A 57 -14.76 6.95 -7.57
N ASN A 58 -13.60 7.25 -8.16
CA ASN A 58 -13.33 8.56 -8.80
C ASN A 58 -13.74 8.60 -10.28
N SER A 59 -13.94 7.44 -10.93
CA SER A 59 -14.33 7.36 -12.34
C SER A 59 -15.82 7.68 -12.53
N ASP A 60 -16.68 7.29 -11.58
CA ASP A 60 -18.11 7.61 -11.61
C ASP A 60 -18.43 9.10 -11.35
N ASP A 61 -17.69 9.76 -10.45
CA ASP A 61 -17.85 11.21 -10.18
C ASP A 61 -17.45 12.08 -11.40
N SER A 62 -16.66 11.55 -12.33
CA SER A 62 -16.24 12.25 -13.55
C SER A 62 -17.21 12.14 -14.73
N ASN A 63 -18.29 11.35 -14.59
CA ASN A 63 -19.32 11.14 -15.62
C ASN A 63 -20.63 11.90 -15.34
N VAL A 64 -20.63 12.82 -14.38
CA VAL A 64 -21.75 13.71 -14.06
C VAL A 64 -21.36 15.16 -14.39
N THR A 65 -21.23 15.43 -15.68
CA THR A 65 -21.25 16.78 -16.30
C THR A 65 -22.11 16.71 -17.55
#